data_AF-A0A0D9ZUA5-F1
#
_entry.id   AF-A0A0D9ZUA5-F1
#
_cell.length_a   1.000
_cell.length_b   1.000
_cell.length_c   1.000
_cell.angle_alpha   90.00
_cell.angle_beta   90.00
_cell.angle_gamma   90.00
#
_symmetry.space_group_name_H-M   'P 1'
#
loop_
_entity.id
_entity.type
_entity.pdbx_description
1 polymer ?
#
loop_
_entity_poly.entity_id
_entity_poly.type
_entity_poly.pdbx_seq_one_letter_code
_entity_poly.pdbx_strand_id
1 'polypeptide(L)'
;MWVHTRAHMSVKGSLHPKRRRRTIHRTPAAAAETAATAEEEGEGSGAMASVAAAEGAAAALRSVLSRAQQAAARSGRVVAVSKTKPVGVIRGVYDAGHRCFGENYVQELIDKAPQLPEDIEWHFIGNLQSNKARALLAGVPNLDMVESVDDQKIANRLDRVVADLGRKPLKVLVQVNTSGEESKFGVDPSGCVELAKHVKLGCPNLVFSGLMTIGMLDYSSTPENFRALANCRKEVCKELGIPEEQCELSMGMSADFEQAIEMGSTNVRVGSTIFGAREYPKKN
;
A
#
# COMPACT_ATOMS: atom_id res chain seq x y z
N MET A 1 29.10 -28.04 -52.69
CA MET A 1 30.45 -28.58 -52.87
C MET A 1 30.90 -29.11 -51.51
N TRP A 2 31.08 -30.44 -51.37
CA TRP A 2 31.68 -31.18 -50.22
C TRP A 2 30.93 -31.07 -48.87
N VAL A 3 30.08 -32.01 -48.40
CA VAL A 3 30.14 -33.47 -48.08
C VAL A 3 31.11 -33.86 -46.94
N HIS A 4 30.63 -34.78 -46.06
CA HIS A 4 31.31 -35.71 -45.10
C HIS A 4 31.49 -35.26 -43.63
N THR A 5 31.25 -36.02 -42.54
CA THR A 5 30.55 -37.31 -42.24
C THR A 5 30.43 -37.51 -40.70
N ARG A 6 29.50 -38.39 -40.28
CA ARG A 6 29.45 -39.39 -39.16
C ARG A 6 30.77 -39.68 -38.40
N ALA A 7 30.84 -40.32 -37.24
CA ALA A 7 29.98 -40.83 -36.14
C ALA A 7 30.96 -41.52 -35.16
N HIS A 8 30.62 -41.77 -33.88
CA HIS A 8 31.04 -43.02 -33.21
C HIS A 8 30.28 -43.29 -31.91
N MET A 9 29.72 -44.50 -31.85
CA MET A 9 29.20 -45.19 -30.66
C MET A 9 30.36 -45.75 -29.82
N SER A 10 30.15 -45.96 -28.51
CA SER A 10 30.50 -47.25 -27.88
C SER A 10 29.76 -47.47 -26.55
N VAL A 11 29.34 -48.72 -26.36
CA VAL A 11 28.60 -49.33 -25.26
C VAL A 11 29.52 -50.32 -24.53
N LYS A 12 29.32 -50.54 -23.22
CA LYS A 12 29.44 -51.81 -22.43
C LYS A 12 29.53 -51.41 -20.94
N GLY A 13 28.74 -51.91 -19.98
CA GLY A 13 28.32 -53.27 -19.65
C GLY A 13 29.04 -53.67 -18.33
N SER A 14 28.40 -53.95 -17.20
CA SER A 14 28.09 -55.32 -16.70
C SER A 14 27.84 -55.24 -15.16
N LEU A 15 26.64 -55.53 -14.64
CA LEU A 15 26.19 -56.75 -13.91
C LEU A 15 26.87 -57.09 -12.54
N HIS A 16 26.13 -56.84 -11.44
CA HIS A 16 25.66 -57.74 -10.32
C HIS A 16 26.49 -58.99 -9.91
N PRO A 17 26.47 -59.47 -8.61
CA PRO A 17 25.22 -59.84 -7.91
C PRO A 17 25.16 -60.01 -6.34
N LYS A 18 23.91 -60.14 -5.83
CA LYS A 18 23.34 -61.07 -4.79
C LYS A 18 23.44 -60.83 -3.25
N ARG A 19 22.28 -60.41 -2.69
CA ARG A 19 21.33 -61.08 -1.73
C ARG A 19 21.78 -61.73 -0.39
N ARG A 20 21.03 -61.41 0.70
CA ARG A 20 20.37 -62.30 1.73
C ARG A 20 19.40 -61.47 2.61
N ARG A 21 18.05 -61.67 2.58
CA ARG A 21 17.14 -62.39 3.55
C ARG A 21 17.52 -62.21 5.03
N ARG A 22 16.65 -62.01 6.03
CA ARG A 22 15.19 -61.95 6.28
C ARG A 22 15.06 -61.65 7.80
N THR A 23 14.14 -60.80 8.29
CA THR A 23 13.34 -61.12 9.50
C THR A 23 12.09 -60.24 9.60
N ILE A 24 11.00 -60.87 10.05
CA ILE A 24 9.67 -60.31 10.34
C ILE A 24 9.56 -60.19 11.86
N HIS A 25 9.05 -59.08 12.39
CA HIS A 25 8.40 -58.98 13.71
C HIS A 25 7.33 -57.87 13.63
N ARG A 26 6.04 -58.24 13.60
CA ARG A 26 5.04 -58.14 14.69
C ARG A 26 4.89 -56.74 15.30
N THR A 27 3.71 -56.15 15.07
CA THR A 27 3.09 -54.99 15.74
C THR A 27 2.96 -55.18 17.26
N PRO A 28 2.77 -54.08 18.03
CA PRO A 28 1.40 -53.75 18.41
C PRO A 28 1.03 -52.28 18.17
N ALA A 29 -0.25 -52.10 17.85
CA ALA A 29 -0.98 -50.85 17.87
C ALA A 29 -1.11 -50.34 19.32
N ALA A 30 -0.77 -49.06 19.55
CA ALA A 30 -1.27 -48.20 20.64
C ALA A 30 -0.44 -46.90 20.69
N ALA A 31 -0.62 -46.00 19.72
CA ALA A 31 -0.14 -44.61 19.79
C ALA A 31 -0.78 -43.78 18.67
N ALA A 32 -2.10 -43.76 18.61
CA ALA A 32 -2.85 -42.93 17.66
C ALA A 32 -4.12 -42.42 18.34
N GLU A 33 -3.97 -41.72 19.47
CA GLU A 33 -5.10 -41.05 20.10
C GLU A 33 -4.73 -39.78 20.90
N THR A 34 -3.47 -39.31 20.83
CA THR A 34 -3.05 -38.08 21.53
C THR A 34 -2.48 -36.99 20.63
N ALA A 35 -2.57 -37.14 19.30
CA ALA A 35 -2.14 -36.11 18.34
C ALA A 35 -3.28 -35.19 17.87
N ALA A 36 -4.54 -35.55 18.11
CA ALA A 36 -5.70 -34.78 17.63
C ALA A 36 -6.09 -33.61 18.55
N THR A 37 -5.60 -33.55 19.80
CA THR A 37 -5.98 -32.51 20.76
C THR A 37 -5.02 -31.32 20.82
N ALA A 38 -3.85 -31.41 20.18
CA ALA A 38 -2.85 -30.33 20.19
C ALA A 38 -2.94 -29.40 18.96
N GLU A 39 -3.57 -29.84 17.87
CA GLU A 39 -3.77 -29.02 16.68
C GLU A 39 -5.00 -28.07 16.81
N GLU A 40 -6.04 -28.46 17.55
CA GLU A 40 -7.22 -27.61 17.81
C GLU A 40 -6.96 -26.46 18.80
N GLU A 41 -6.07 -26.63 19.78
CA GLU A 41 -5.78 -25.57 20.79
C GLU A 41 -4.92 -24.42 20.23
N GLY A 42 -4.10 -24.69 19.20
CA GLY A 42 -3.27 -23.69 18.53
C GLY A 42 -4.05 -22.78 17.57
N GLU A 43 -5.02 -23.34 16.84
CA GLU A 43 -5.87 -22.59 15.90
C GLU A 43 -6.89 -21.70 16.62
N GLY A 44 -7.48 -22.16 17.73
CA GLY A 44 -8.45 -21.39 18.53
C GLY A 44 -7.86 -20.14 19.17
N SER A 45 -6.61 -20.21 19.65
CA SER A 45 -5.89 -19.08 20.26
C SER A 45 -5.53 -17.99 19.23
N GLY A 46 -5.06 -18.41 18.04
CA GLY A 46 -4.74 -17.49 16.94
C GLY A 46 -5.97 -16.78 16.37
N ALA A 47 -7.09 -17.50 16.22
CA ALA A 47 -8.35 -16.93 15.77
C ALA A 47 -8.89 -15.88 16.76
N MET A 48 -8.93 -16.18 18.05
CA MET A 48 -9.35 -15.25 19.10
C MET A 48 -8.48 -13.98 19.14
N ALA A 49 -7.15 -14.11 19.02
CA ALA A 49 -6.25 -12.97 18.96
C ALA A 49 -6.50 -12.09 17.73
N SER A 50 -6.80 -12.71 16.57
CA SER A 50 -7.11 -11.98 15.34
C SER A 50 -8.43 -11.19 15.43
N VAL A 51 -9.44 -11.74 16.10
CA VAL A 51 -10.73 -11.08 16.35
C VAL A 51 -10.54 -9.89 17.30
N ALA A 52 -9.82 -10.09 18.40
CA ALA A 52 -9.53 -9.00 19.35
C ALA A 52 -8.74 -7.85 18.70
N ALA A 53 -7.77 -8.17 17.82
CA ALA A 53 -7.03 -7.17 17.07
C ALA A 53 -7.93 -6.40 16.08
N ALA A 54 -8.85 -7.08 15.40
CA ALA A 54 -9.82 -6.48 14.49
C ALA A 54 -10.80 -5.55 15.24
N GLU A 55 -11.35 -5.98 16.37
CA GLU A 55 -12.24 -5.17 17.22
C GLU A 55 -11.51 -3.95 17.81
N GLY A 56 -10.27 -4.15 18.26
CA GLY A 56 -9.40 -3.07 18.74
C GLY A 56 -9.15 -2.02 17.66
N ALA A 57 -8.84 -2.45 16.43
CA ALA A 57 -8.63 -1.54 15.32
C ALA A 57 -9.91 -0.78 14.92
N ALA A 58 -11.06 -1.44 14.94
CA ALA A 58 -12.35 -0.80 14.70
C ALA A 58 -12.69 0.27 15.76
N ALA A 59 -12.42 -0.03 17.05
CA ALA A 59 -12.60 0.94 18.12
C ALA A 59 -11.65 2.14 18.00
N ALA A 60 -10.38 1.87 17.66
CA ALA A 60 -9.38 2.91 17.44
C ALA A 60 -9.73 3.80 16.25
N LEU A 61 -10.23 3.23 15.14
CA LEU A 61 -10.75 4.00 14.01
C LEU A 61 -11.85 4.96 14.44
N ARG A 62 -12.85 4.49 15.21
CA ARG A 62 -13.95 5.37 15.69
C ARG A 62 -13.41 6.55 16.50
N SER A 63 -12.40 6.32 17.33
CA SER A 63 -11.70 7.39 18.06
C SER A 63 -11.01 8.38 17.13
N VAL A 64 -10.28 7.91 16.12
CA VAL A 64 -9.62 8.77 15.11
C VAL A 64 -10.64 9.59 14.34
N LEU A 65 -11.74 9.00 13.88
CA LEU A 65 -12.80 9.70 13.16
C LEU A 65 -13.42 10.81 14.03
N SER A 66 -13.68 10.53 15.31
CA SER A 66 -14.18 11.53 16.26
C SER A 66 -13.18 12.68 16.44
N ARG A 67 -11.88 12.39 16.59
CA ARG A 67 -10.83 13.42 16.74
C ARG A 67 -10.71 14.27 15.48
N ALA A 68 -10.77 13.65 14.31
CA ALA A 68 -10.72 14.34 13.02
C ALA A 68 -11.92 15.29 12.82
N GLN A 69 -13.12 14.87 13.24
CA GLN A 69 -14.33 15.71 13.22
C GLN A 69 -14.27 16.88 14.21
N GLN A 70 -13.61 16.70 15.35
CA GLN A 70 -13.44 17.77 16.34
C GLN A 70 -12.40 18.81 15.91
N ALA A 71 -11.35 18.40 15.18
CA ALA A 71 -10.30 19.30 14.72
C ALA A 71 -10.81 20.38 13.74
N ALA A 72 -11.73 20.02 12.84
CA ALA A 72 -12.42 20.99 11.98
C ALA A 72 -13.79 20.51 11.52
N ALA A 73 -14.75 21.44 11.39
CA ALA A 73 -16.12 21.16 10.96
C ALA A 73 -16.21 20.53 9.55
N ARG A 74 -15.23 20.79 8.68
CA ARG A 74 -15.00 20.04 7.45
C ARG A 74 -13.87 19.05 7.72
N SER A 75 -14.19 17.90 8.30
CA SER A 75 -13.19 16.87 8.58
C SER A 75 -12.58 16.36 7.29
N GLY A 76 -11.25 16.30 7.22
CA GLY A 76 -10.55 15.59 6.15
C GLY A 76 -10.90 14.10 6.12
N ARG A 77 -10.79 13.48 4.95
CA ARG A 77 -10.87 12.03 4.77
C ARG A 77 -9.78 11.37 5.62
N VAL A 78 -10.15 10.38 6.42
CA VAL A 78 -9.16 9.51 7.10
C VAL A 78 -8.82 8.37 6.16
N VAL A 79 -7.55 8.25 5.79
CA VAL A 79 -6.99 7.12 5.05
C VAL A 79 -6.38 6.16 6.07
N ALA A 80 -7.02 5.01 6.29
CA ALA A 80 -6.52 4.00 7.23
C ALA A 80 -5.30 3.27 6.64
N VAL A 81 -4.10 3.58 7.13
CA VAL A 81 -2.84 3.04 6.58
C VAL A 81 -2.56 1.65 7.14
N SER A 82 -2.79 0.63 6.33
CA SER A 82 -2.79 -0.79 6.73
C SER A 82 -1.51 -1.55 6.38
N LYS A 83 -0.45 -0.86 5.96
CA LYS A 83 0.84 -1.50 5.65
C LYS A 83 1.32 -2.37 6.81
N THR A 84 1.88 -3.52 6.47
CA THR A 84 2.34 -4.58 7.36
C THR A 84 1.24 -5.17 8.28
N LYS A 85 -0.05 -4.93 8.00
CA LYS A 85 -1.16 -5.50 8.78
C LYS A 85 -1.84 -6.65 8.05
N PRO A 86 -2.23 -7.72 8.76
CA PRO A 86 -2.90 -8.86 8.16
C PRO A 86 -4.32 -8.50 7.68
N VAL A 87 -4.80 -9.22 6.66
CA VAL A 87 -6.12 -8.99 6.04
C VAL A 87 -7.26 -9.00 7.05
N GLY A 88 -7.22 -9.88 8.06
CA GLY A 88 -8.27 -9.98 9.09
C GLY A 88 -8.47 -8.69 9.90
N VAL A 89 -7.40 -7.94 10.20
CA VAL A 89 -7.52 -6.67 10.92
C VAL A 89 -8.07 -5.57 10.01
N ILE A 90 -7.68 -5.58 8.73
CA ILE A 90 -8.22 -4.66 7.72
C ILE A 90 -9.72 -4.90 7.53
N ARG A 91 -10.13 -6.17 7.50
CA ARG A 91 -11.53 -6.60 7.45
C ARG A 91 -12.34 -6.03 8.62
N GLY A 92 -11.82 -6.10 9.85
CA GLY A 92 -12.51 -5.52 11.02
C GLY A 92 -12.73 -4.01 10.92
N VAL A 93 -11.74 -3.27 10.40
CA VAL A 93 -11.87 -1.83 10.16
C VAL A 93 -12.88 -1.53 9.04
N TYR A 94 -12.91 -2.38 8.00
CA TYR A 94 -13.90 -2.29 6.92
C TYR A 94 -15.33 -2.58 7.42
N ASP A 95 -15.51 -3.61 8.24
CA ASP A 95 -16.81 -4.03 8.79
C ASP A 95 -17.36 -2.96 9.77
N ALA A 96 -16.48 -2.14 10.35
CA ALA A 96 -16.84 -0.94 11.10
C ALA A 96 -17.34 0.23 10.22
N GLY A 97 -17.47 0.03 8.91
CA GLY A 97 -18.01 1.00 7.95
C GLY A 97 -16.97 1.81 7.17
N HIS A 98 -15.68 1.56 7.39
CA HIS A 98 -14.62 2.30 6.69
C HIS A 98 -14.39 1.78 5.27
N ARG A 99 -13.98 2.67 4.37
CA ARG A 99 -13.72 2.32 2.96
C ARG A 99 -12.38 2.79 2.41
N CYS A 100 -11.79 3.83 2.99
CA CYS A 100 -10.56 4.42 2.45
C CYS A 100 -9.32 3.85 3.14
N PHE A 101 -8.51 3.07 2.41
CA PHE A 101 -7.34 2.40 2.97
C PHE A 101 -6.07 2.76 2.19
N GLY A 102 -4.96 2.90 2.92
CA GLY A 102 -3.67 3.29 2.38
C GLY A 102 -2.62 2.18 2.46
N GLU A 103 -1.94 1.90 1.34
CA GLU A 103 -0.83 0.94 1.28
C GLU A 103 0.45 1.55 0.69
N ASN A 104 1.59 1.09 1.20
CA ASN A 104 2.91 1.59 0.80
C ASN A 104 3.62 0.68 -0.22
N TYR A 105 3.30 -0.60 -0.24
CA TYR A 105 4.07 -1.60 -1.00
C TYR A 105 3.19 -2.23 -2.06
N VAL A 106 3.63 -2.14 -3.33
CA VAL A 106 2.85 -2.62 -4.47
C VAL A 106 2.46 -4.09 -4.34
N GLN A 107 3.42 -4.95 -3.98
CA GLN A 107 3.15 -6.38 -3.87
C GLN A 107 2.17 -6.68 -2.75
N GLU A 108 2.34 -6.05 -1.58
CA GLU A 108 1.44 -6.22 -0.45
C GLU A 108 0.00 -5.81 -0.80
N LEU A 109 -0.17 -4.69 -1.51
CA LEU A 109 -1.49 -4.25 -1.94
C LEU A 109 -2.11 -5.19 -2.98
N ILE A 110 -1.33 -5.66 -3.97
CA ILE A 110 -1.79 -6.64 -4.96
C ILE A 110 -2.23 -7.95 -4.28
N ASP A 111 -1.51 -8.39 -3.26
CA ASP A 111 -1.83 -9.63 -2.55
C ASP A 111 -3.08 -9.46 -1.66
N LYS A 112 -3.27 -8.29 -1.04
CA LYS A 112 -4.40 -7.99 -0.13
C LYS A 112 -5.70 -7.67 -0.83
N ALA A 113 -5.67 -6.83 -1.87
CA ALA A 113 -6.85 -6.29 -2.53
C ALA A 113 -7.89 -7.36 -2.92
N PRO A 114 -7.53 -8.50 -3.56
CA PRO A 114 -8.51 -9.52 -3.96
C PRO A 114 -9.09 -10.31 -2.77
N GLN A 115 -8.54 -10.18 -1.56
CA GLN A 115 -9.04 -10.83 -0.35
C GLN A 115 -10.01 -9.94 0.45
N LEU A 116 -10.25 -8.72 -0.01
CA LEU A 116 -11.07 -7.70 0.64
C LEU A 116 -12.21 -7.24 -0.28
N PRO A 117 -13.26 -6.57 0.25
CA PRO A 117 -14.40 -6.14 -0.55
C PRO A 117 -14.01 -5.16 -1.65
N GLU A 118 -14.71 -5.26 -2.78
CA GLU A 118 -14.41 -4.49 -3.99
C GLU A 118 -14.76 -3.00 -3.85
N ASP A 119 -15.59 -2.62 -2.89
CA ASP A 119 -15.97 -1.24 -2.59
C ASP A 119 -14.95 -0.51 -1.66
N ILE A 120 -13.84 -1.16 -1.30
CA ILE A 120 -12.70 -0.46 -0.71
C ILE A 120 -12.12 0.53 -1.74
N GLU A 121 -11.85 1.75 -1.28
CA GLU A 121 -11.11 2.77 -1.99
C GLU A 121 -9.63 2.68 -1.60
N TRP A 122 -8.83 2.00 -2.42
CA TRP A 122 -7.40 1.88 -2.16
C TRP A 122 -6.64 3.14 -2.60
N HIS A 123 -5.84 3.67 -1.68
CA HIS A 123 -4.88 4.74 -1.92
C HIS A 123 -3.47 4.13 -1.88
N PHE A 124 -2.72 4.29 -2.97
CA PHE A 124 -1.29 3.97 -2.96
C PHE A 124 -0.49 5.21 -2.52
N ILE A 125 0.17 5.10 -1.36
CA ILE A 125 0.83 6.23 -0.68
C ILE A 125 2.35 5.99 -0.48
N GLY A 126 2.88 4.89 -1.02
CA GLY A 126 4.31 4.61 -1.04
C GLY A 126 4.99 5.15 -2.30
N ASN A 127 6.32 5.10 -2.37
CA ASN A 127 7.01 5.45 -3.60
C ASN A 127 6.70 4.41 -4.70
N LEU A 128 6.20 4.88 -5.86
CA LEU A 128 5.89 4.05 -7.00
C LEU A 128 7.03 4.00 -8.02
N GLN A 129 7.70 2.85 -8.09
CA GLN A 129 8.64 2.59 -9.17
C GLN A 129 7.91 2.42 -10.52
N SER A 130 8.40 3.08 -11.57
CA SER A 130 7.78 3.06 -12.91
C SER A 130 7.53 1.65 -13.49
N ASN A 131 8.41 0.69 -13.22
CA ASN A 131 8.25 -0.71 -13.65
C ASN A 131 7.14 -1.46 -12.90
N LYS A 132 6.70 -0.97 -11.73
CA LYS A 132 5.63 -1.56 -10.92
C LYS A 132 4.25 -0.99 -11.21
N ALA A 133 4.14 0.15 -11.90
CA ALA A 133 2.86 0.79 -12.22
C ALA A 133 1.87 -0.18 -12.91
N ARG A 134 2.30 -0.92 -13.94
CA ARG A 134 1.42 -1.89 -14.63
C ARG A 134 0.93 -3.00 -13.71
N ALA A 135 1.80 -3.55 -12.86
CA ALA A 135 1.42 -4.59 -11.92
C ALA A 135 0.40 -4.05 -10.90
N LEU A 136 0.64 -2.85 -10.35
CA LEU A 136 -0.26 -2.19 -9.42
C LEU A 136 -1.66 -1.97 -10.03
N LEU A 137 -1.73 -1.31 -11.19
CA LEU A 137 -3.02 -1.01 -11.84
C LEU A 137 -3.74 -2.25 -12.37
N ALA A 138 -3.03 -3.32 -12.75
CA ALA A 138 -3.68 -4.55 -13.19
C ALA A 138 -4.17 -5.39 -12.00
N GLY A 139 -3.39 -5.44 -10.90
CA GLY A 139 -3.68 -6.26 -9.73
C GLY A 139 -4.69 -5.66 -8.76
N VAL A 140 -4.96 -4.34 -8.85
CA VAL A 140 -5.85 -3.63 -7.92
C VAL A 140 -6.95 -2.89 -8.71
N PRO A 141 -8.03 -3.58 -9.13
CA PRO A 141 -9.13 -2.98 -9.90
C PRO A 141 -9.75 -1.74 -9.24
N ASN A 142 -9.91 -1.77 -7.91
CA ASN A 142 -10.46 -0.70 -7.08
C ASN A 142 -9.38 0.25 -6.49
N LEU A 143 -8.23 0.39 -7.16
CA LEU A 143 -7.29 1.48 -6.88
C LEU A 143 -7.94 2.81 -7.22
N ASP A 144 -8.24 3.58 -6.17
CA ASP A 144 -8.95 4.85 -6.25
C ASP A 144 -7.98 6.02 -6.49
N MET A 145 -6.81 5.99 -5.84
CA MET A 145 -5.85 7.10 -5.88
C MET A 145 -4.39 6.63 -5.81
N VAL A 146 -3.50 7.32 -6.51
CA VAL A 146 -2.03 7.28 -6.28
C VAL A 146 -1.59 8.65 -5.75
N GLU A 147 -1.14 8.70 -4.51
CA GLU A 147 -0.81 9.98 -3.85
C GLU A 147 0.66 10.40 -4.01
N SER A 148 1.47 9.57 -4.66
CA SER A 148 2.93 9.62 -4.63
C SER A 148 3.55 10.00 -5.99
N VAL A 149 2.85 10.76 -6.84
CA VAL A 149 3.40 11.17 -8.14
C VAL A 149 4.42 12.27 -7.92
N ASP A 150 5.71 11.97 -8.09
CA ASP A 150 6.82 12.89 -7.79
C ASP A 150 7.60 13.37 -9.02
N ASP A 151 7.36 12.78 -10.20
CA ASP A 151 7.96 13.24 -11.46
C ASP A 151 7.05 13.01 -12.69
N GLN A 152 7.44 13.61 -13.83
CA GLN A 152 6.71 13.44 -15.09
C GLN A 152 6.81 12.02 -15.66
N LYS A 153 7.89 11.27 -15.37
CA LYS A 153 8.09 9.92 -15.90
C LYS A 153 7.05 8.97 -15.30
N ILE A 154 6.82 9.05 -13.99
CA ILE A 154 5.81 8.24 -13.31
C ILE A 154 4.39 8.67 -13.72
N ALA A 155 4.13 9.97 -13.85
CA ALA A 155 2.85 10.47 -14.38
C ALA A 155 2.56 9.92 -15.78
N ASN A 156 3.49 10.07 -16.73
CA ASN A 156 3.36 9.54 -18.09
C ASN A 156 3.21 8.02 -18.12
N ARG A 157 3.88 7.31 -17.20
CA ARG A 157 3.78 5.85 -17.10
C ARG A 157 2.40 5.43 -16.60
N LEU A 158 1.88 6.09 -15.57
CA LEU A 158 0.54 5.84 -15.05
C LEU A 158 -0.51 6.11 -16.13
N ASP A 159 -0.45 7.27 -16.78
CA ASP A 159 -1.38 7.66 -17.85
C ASP A 159 -1.48 6.59 -18.95
N ARG A 160 -0.34 6.17 -19.51
CA ARG A 160 -0.29 5.12 -20.54
C ARG A 160 -0.86 3.79 -20.05
N VAL A 161 -0.54 3.39 -18.82
CA VAL A 161 -1.01 2.11 -18.26
C VAL A 161 -2.52 2.14 -18.01
N VAL A 162 -3.08 3.27 -17.54
CA VAL A 162 -4.53 3.44 -17.38
C VAL A 162 -5.23 3.26 -18.74
N ALA A 163 -4.71 3.93 -19.78
CA ALA A 163 -5.23 3.79 -21.15
C ALA A 163 -5.13 2.35 -21.67
N ASP A 164 -3.96 1.74 -21.59
CA ASP A 164 -3.71 0.37 -22.09
C ASP A 164 -4.62 -0.68 -21.42
N LEU A 165 -4.98 -0.46 -20.16
CA LEU A 165 -5.86 -1.35 -19.39
C LEU A 165 -7.35 -1.01 -19.57
N GLY A 166 -7.70 0.07 -20.27
CA GLY A 166 -9.08 0.53 -20.41
C GLY A 166 -9.74 0.92 -19.09
N ARG A 167 -8.94 1.37 -18.10
CA ARG A 167 -9.45 1.78 -16.78
C ARG A 167 -10.11 3.15 -16.87
N LYS A 168 -11.01 3.44 -15.92
CA LYS A 168 -11.46 4.82 -15.67
C LYS A 168 -10.25 5.70 -15.29
N PRO A 169 -10.29 7.00 -15.59
CA PRO A 169 -9.22 7.91 -15.21
C PRO A 169 -8.86 7.81 -13.72
N LEU A 170 -7.56 7.71 -13.43
CA LEU A 170 -7.05 7.49 -12.08
C LEU A 170 -6.80 8.83 -11.38
N LYS A 171 -7.30 8.98 -10.15
CA LYS A 171 -6.97 10.16 -9.33
C LYS A 171 -5.52 10.09 -8.87
N VAL A 172 -4.83 11.22 -8.97
CA VAL A 172 -3.44 11.33 -8.52
C VAL A 172 -3.21 12.61 -7.72
N LEU A 173 -2.36 12.50 -6.70
CA LEU A 173 -1.79 13.65 -6.01
C LEU A 173 -0.31 13.78 -6.38
N VAL A 174 0.15 15.02 -6.52
CA VAL A 174 1.57 15.34 -6.69
C VAL A 174 2.23 15.36 -5.32
N GLN A 175 3.25 14.52 -5.13
CA GLN A 175 4.03 14.51 -3.91
C GLN A 175 5.08 15.62 -3.95
N VAL A 176 5.05 16.49 -2.95
CA VAL A 176 5.98 17.60 -2.77
C VAL A 176 6.89 17.32 -1.58
N ASN A 177 8.19 17.50 -1.76
CA ASN A 177 9.16 17.41 -0.68
C ASN A 177 9.17 18.72 0.12
N THR A 178 8.40 18.78 1.21
CA THR A 178 8.36 19.98 2.07
C THR A 178 9.42 20.00 3.17
N SER A 179 10.16 18.90 3.38
CA SER A 179 11.14 18.81 4.47
C SER A 179 12.48 19.48 4.16
N GLY A 180 12.77 19.72 2.87
CA GLY A 180 14.04 20.27 2.40
C GLY A 180 15.21 19.27 2.41
N GLU A 181 14.96 18.00 2.74
CA GLU A 181 15.99 16.97 2.68
C GLU A 181 16.12 16.42 1.25
N GLU A 182 17.29 16.55 0.63
CA GLU A 182 17.55 16.06 -0.75
C GLU A 182 17.33 14.56 -0.93
N SER A 183 17.44 13.78 0.15
CA SER A 183 17.26 12.32 0.13
C SER A 183 15.80 11.86 0.02
N LYS A 184 14.83 12.78 -0.03
CA LYS A 184 13.40 12.47 0.04
C LYS A 184 12.75 12.47 -1.33
N PHE A 185 11.76 11.60 -1.47
CA PHE A 185 10.88 11.57 -2.63
C PHE A 185 9.92 12.76 -2.62
N GLY A 186 9.49 13.16 -3.81
CA GLY A 186 8.67 14.35 -4.02
C GLY A 186 9.42 15.41 -4.81
N VAL A 187 8.67 16.16 -5.60
CA VAL A 187 9.19 17.32 -6.31
C VAL A 187 9.52 18.43 -5.32
N ASP A 188 10.56 19.22 -5.60
CA ASP A 188 10.81 20.46 -4.87
C ASP A 188 9.58 21.39 -4.98
N PRO A 189 9.25 22.18 -3.95
CA PRO A 189 8.15 23.14 -4.00
C PRO A 189 8.17 24.04 -5.27
N SER A 190 9.35 24.42 -5.75
CA SER A 190 9.51 25.23 -6.97
C SER A 190 9.11 24.48 -8.26
N GLY A 191 9.21 23.15 -8.28
CA GLY A 191 8.80 22.32 -9.42
C GLY A 191 7.34 21.84 -9.35
N CYS A 192 6.63 22.12 -8.26
CA CYS A 192 5.28 21.62 -8.01
C CYS A 192 4.27 22.08 -9.10
N VAL A 193 4.30 23.36 -9.46
CA VAL A 193 3.41 23.93 -10.49
C VAL A 193 3.59 23.23 -11.84
N GLU A 194 4.83 23.04 -12.28
CA GLU A 194 5.12 22.44 -13.58
C GLU A 194 4.71 20.97 -13.64
N LEU A 195 4.92 20.21 -12.54
CA LEU A 195 4.45 18.82 -12.48
C LEU A 195 2.92 18.75 -12.45
N ALA A 196 2.25 19.62 -11.69
CA ALA A 196 0.79 19.67 -11.66
C ALA A 196 0.19 20.03 -13.03
N LYS A 197 0.77 21.00 -13.75
CA LYS A 197 0.43 21.32 -15.15
C LYS A 197 0.61 20.13 -16.06
N HIS A 198 1.74 19.43 -15.96
CA HIS A 198 2.02 18.23 -16.75
C HIS A 198 0.94 17.16 -16.54
N VAL A 199 0.58 16.86 -15.30
CA VAL A 199 -0.48 15.89 -14.99
C VAL A 199 -1.84 16.37 -15.52
N LYS A 200 -2.25 17.60 -15.21
CA LYS A 200 -3.58 18.11 -15.55
C LYS A 200 -3.81 18.26 -17.05
N LEU A 201 -2.80 18.70 -17.79
CA LEU A 201 -2.92 19.06 -19.21
C LEU A 201 -2.36 17.98 -20.15
N GLY A 202 -1.37 17.20 -19.69
CA GLY A 202 -0.64 16.23 -20.51
C GLY A 202 -0.99 14.77 -20.27
N CYS A 203 -1.77 14.44 -19.24
CA CYS A 203 -2.13 13.06 -18.88
C CYS A 203 -3.66 12.87 -18.87
N PRO A 204 -4.31 12.65 -20.03
CA PRO A 204 -5.77 12.60 -20.14
C PRO A 204 -6.43 11.44 -19.39
N ASN A 205 -5.68 10.41 -19.02
CA ASN A 205 -6.17 9.27 -18.25
C ASN A 205 -5.88 9.41 -16.75
N LEU A 206 -5.32 10.55 -16.34
CA LEU A 206 -5.15 10.91 -14.94
C LEU A 206 -6.07 12.08 -14.59
N VAL A 207 -6.53 12.08 -13.33
CA VAL A 207 -7.23 13.21 -12.74
C VAL A 207 -6.30 13.82 -11.70
N PHE A 208 -5.75 14.99 -11.99
CA PHE A 208 -5.07 15.77 -10.97
C PHE A 208 -6.08 16.13 -9.87
N SER A 209 -5.85 15.61 -8.66
CA SER A 209 -6.75 15.76 -7.52
C SER A 209 -6.18 16.60 -6.40
N GLY A 210 -4.88 16.89 -6.39
CA GLY A 210 -4.26 17.69 -5.33
C GLY A 210 -2.78 17.41 -5.10
N LEU A 211 -2.33 17.73 -3.89
CA LEU A 211 -0.94 17.63 -3.46
C LEU A 211 -0.81 16.73 -2.22
N MET A 212 0.36 16.14 -2.06
CA MET A 212 0.71 15.30 -0.92
C MET A 212 2.07 15.71 -0.37
N THR A 213 2.23 15.69 0.96
CA THR A 213 3.57 15.67 1.58
C THR A 213 3.64 14.62 2.66
N ILE A 214 4.81 14.00 2.79
CA ILE A 214 5.16 13.16 3.93
C ILE A 214 5.52 14.02 5.15
N GLY A 215 6.06 15.23 4.95
CA GLY A 215 6.65 16.04 6.02
C GLY A 215 8.00 15.48 6.48
N MET A 216 8.30 15.59 7.78
CA MET A 216 9.55 15.09 8.36
C MET A 216 9.47 13.58 8.64
N LEU A 217 10.55 12.83 8.36
CA LEU A 217 10.55 11.36 8.50
C LEU A 217 10.48 10.86 9.94
N ASP A 218 10.96 11.65 10.90
CA ASP A 218 10.83 11.36 12.33
C ASP A 218 9.42 11.68 12.86
N TYR A 219 8.49 12.02 11.96
CA TYR A 219 7.11 12.39 12.26
C TYR A 219 7.04 13.65 13.14
N SER A 220 8.11 14.47 13.15
CA SER A 220 8.14 15.79 13.80
C SER A 220 7.57 16.89 12.91
N SER A 221 6.76 16.55 11.89
CA SER A 221 6.27 17.50 10.90
C SER A 221 5.76 18.75 11.60
N THR A 222 6.45 19.84 11.35
CA THR A 222 6.12 21.12 11.96
C THR A 222 5.06 21.82 11.11
N PRO A 223 4.36 22.82 11.68
CA PRO A 223 3.41 23.64 10.93
C PRO A 223 3.99 24.24 9.64
N GLU A 224 5.32 24.42 9.55
CA GLU A 224 6.01 24.92 8.35
C GLU A 224 5.86 23.98 7.15
N ASN A 225 5.89 22.66 7.36
CA ASN A 225 5.71 21.67 6.29
C ASN A 225 4.29 21.76 5.69
N PHE A 226 3.28 21.84 6.55
CA PHE A 226 1.89 21.99 6.13
C PHE A 226 1.65 23.34 5.44
N ARG A 227 2.25 24.42 5.96
CA ARG A 227 2.23 25.74 5.31
C ARG A 227 2.88 25.71 3.92
N ALA A 228 4.02 25.04 3.78
CA ALA A 228 4.68 24.91 2.49
C ALA A 228 3.79 24.21 1.45
N LEU A 229 3.13 23.10 1.84
CA LEU A 229 2.21 22.41 0.94
C LEU A 229 0.97 23.26 0.60
N ALA A 230 0.39 23.96 1.58
CA ALA A 230 -0.74 24.85 1.37
C ALA A 230 -0.38 26.02 0.43
N ASN A 231 0.83 26.57 0.53
CA ASN A 231 1.32 27.58 -0.40
C ASN A 231 1.51 27.01 -1.81
N CYS A 232 2.05 25.80 -1.94
CA CYS A 232 2.12 25.11 -3.23
C CYS A 232 0.73 24.95 -3.85
N ARG A 233 -0.29 24.58 -3.05
CA ARG A 233 -1.67 24.48 -3.54
C ARG A 233 -2.16 25.80 -4.11
N LYS A 234 -1.94 26.92 -3.43
CA LYS A 234 -2.35 28.25 -3.90
C LYS A 234 -1.77 28.56 -5.27
N GLU A 235 -0.46 28.38 -5.43
CA GLU A 235 0.21 28.64 -6.71
C GLU A 235 -0.27 27.69 -7.81
N VAL A 236 -0.39 26.39 -7.52
CA VAL A 236 -0.92 25.40 -8.47
C VAL A 236 -2.35 25.75 -8.89
N CYS A 237 -3.22 26.09 -7.95
CA CYS A 237 -4.62 26.41 -8.23
C CYS A 237 -4.76 27.67 -9.07
N LYS A 238 -3.98 28.71 -8.74
CA LYS A 238 -3.89 29.95 -9.51
C LYS A 238 -3.43 29.68 -10.94
N GLU A 239 -2.36 28.92 -11.12
CA GLU A 239 -1.76 28.64 -12.44
C GLU A 239 -2.60 27.69 -13.30
N LEU A 240 -3.39 26.81 -12.68
CA LEU A 240 -4.33 25.92 -13.38
C LEU A 240 -5.72 26.54 -13.55
N GLY A 241 -6.01 27.68 -12.90
CA GLY A 241 -7.33 28.30 -12.91
C GLY A 241 -8.41 27.44 -12.24
N ILE A 242 -8.07 26.67 -11.20
CA ILE A 242 -9.00 25.83 -10.45
C ILE A 242 -9.22 26.38 -9.03
N PRO A 243 -10.42 26.20 -8.42
CA PRO A 243 -10.63 26.53 -7.01
C PRO A 243 -9.79 25.66 -6.08
N GLU A 244 -9.31 26.23 -4.96
CA GLU A 244 -8.53 25.47 -3.97
C GLU A 244 -9.31 24.29 -3.36
N GLU A 245 -10.64 24.37 -3.31
CA GLU A 245 -11.52 23.31 -2.81
C GLU A 245 -11.53 22.07 -3.71
N GLN A 246 -11.07 22.20 -4.96
CA GLN A 246 -10.90 21.08 -5.89
C GLN A 246 -9.48 20.49 -5.86
N CYS A 247 -8.59 21.03 -5.02
CA CYS A 247 -7.20 20.61 -4.90
C CYS A 247 -6.95 20.10 -3.48
N GLU A 248 -7.02 18.79 -3.34
CA GLU A 248 -6.86 18.08 -2.07
C GLU A 248 -5.45 18.29 -1.47
N LEU A 249 -5.36 18.29 -0.14
CA LEU A 249 -4.11 18.26 0.60
C LEU A 249 -4.03 16.97 1.38
N SER A 250 -3.13 16.07 0.99
CA SER A 250 -2.81 14.87 1.76
C SER A 250 -1.59 15.13 2.63
N MET A 251 -1.84 15.39 3.92
CA MET A 251 -0.80 15.68 4.92
C MET A 251 -1.31 15.38 6.33
N GLY A 252 -0.42 15.01 7.22
CA GLY A 252 -0.76 14.54 8.56
C GLY A 252 -0.87 13.01 8.64
N MET A 253 -0.31 12.48 9.72
CA MET A 253 -0.17 11.08 10.07
C MET A 253 -0.58 10.88 11.53
N SER A 254 -0.38 9.67 12.07
CA SER A 254 -0.81 9.29 13.41
C SER A 254 -0.49 10.29 14.55
N ALA A 255 0.63 11.02 14.45
CA ALA A 255 1.13 11.91 15.51
C ALA A 255 0.66 13.37 15.38
N ASP A 256 0.23 13.79 14.19
CA ASP A 256 0.06 15.20 13.80
C ASP A 256 -1.21 15.44 12.96
N PHE A 257 -2.09 14.45 12.81
CA PHE A 257 -3.25 14.56 11.93
C PHE A 257 -4.26 15.64 12.35
N GLU A 258 -4.49 15.87 13.64
CA GLU A 258 -5.40 16.95 14.07
C GLU A 258 -4.87 18.32 13.67
N GLN A 259 -3.58 18.58 13.91
CA GLN A 259 -2.96 19.83 13.49
C GLN A 259 -2.96 19.96 11.97
N ALA A 260 -2.74 18.87 11.23
CA ALA A 260 -2.85 18.89 9.77
C ALA A 260 -4.26 19.27 9.31
N ILE A 261 -5.31 18.78 9.96
CA ILE A 261 -6.71 19.14 9.68
C ILE A 261 -6.97 20.62 9.96
N GLU A 262 -6.53 21.15 11.11
CA GLU A 262 -6.61 22.58 11.44
C GLU A 262 -5.91 23.45 10.38
N MET A 263 -4.85 22.92 9.77
CA MET A 263 -4.08 23.55 8.71
C MET A 263 -4.63 23.30 7.29
N GLY A 264 -5.81 22.69 7.17
CA GLY A 264 -6.53 22.51 5.91
C GLY A 264 -6.25 21.20 5.16
N SER A 265 -5.71 20.18 5.83
CA SER A 265 -5.61 18.83 5.27
C SER A 265 -6.99 18.28 4.90
N THR A 266 -7.10 17.72 3.70
CA THR A 266 -8.30 17.02 3.23
C THR A 266 -8.14 15.51 3.28
N ASN A 267 -6.91 15.00 3.41
CA ASN A 267 -6.62 13.58 3.61
C ASN A 267 -5.55 13.41 4.69
N VAL A 268 -5.89 12.74 5.79
CA VAL A 268 -4.94 12.37 6.84
C VAL A 268 -4.68 10.87 6.82
N ARG A 269 -3.41 10.47 6.90
CA ARG A 269 -2.96 9.10 6.69
C ARG A 269 -2.59 8.44 8.02
N VAL A 270 -3.57 7.81 8.67
CA VAL A 270 -3.43 7.34 10.05
C VAL A 270 -3.21 5.82 10.08
N GLY A 271 -2.11 5.38 10.69
CA GLY A 271 -1.71 3.97 10.72
C GLY A 271 -1.64 3.42 12.14
N SER A 272 -0.54 3.72 12.85
CA SER A 272 -0.29 3.22 14.21
C SER A 272 -1.39 3.52 15.22
N THR A 273 -2.08 4.67 15.11
CA THR A 273 -3.20 5.01 15.99
C THR A 273 -4.40 4.09 15.76
N ILE A 274 -4.60 3.57 14.54
CA ILE A 274 -5.70 2.65 14.20
C ILE A 274 -5.29 1.21 14.45
N PHE A 275 -4.15 0.78 13.91
CA PHE A 275 -3.77 -0.63 13.83
C PHE A 275 -2.76 -1.07 14.90
N GLY A 276 -2.31 -0.16 15.77
CA GLY A 276 -1.25 -0.43 16.76
C GLY A 276 0.14 -0.58 16.15
N ALA A 277 1.11 -0.96 17.00
CA ALA A 277 2.52 -1.11 16.63
C ALA A 277 2.74 -2.13 15.50
N ARG A 278 3.85 -2.00 14.77
CA ARG A 278 4.19 -2.91 13.67
C ARG A 278 4.67 -4.24 14.24
N GLU A 279 4.19 -5.34 13.67
CA GLU A 279 4.78 -6.65 13.90
C GLU A 279 5.92 -6.81 12.90
N TYR A 280 7.17 -6.73 13.37
CA TYR A 280 8.31 -7.15 12.58
C TYR A 280 8.49 -8.65 12.78
N PRO A 281 8.51 -9.47 11.71
CA PRO A 281 8.93 -10.85 11.87
C PRO A 281 10.33 -10.84 12.50
N LYS A 282 10.50 -11.63 13.56
CA LYS A 282 11.83 -11.84 14.16
C LYS A 282 12.74 -12.27 13.02
N LYS A 283 13.82 -11.52 12.76
CA LYS A 283 14.89 -11.99 11.89
C LYS A 283 15.44 -13.26 12.54
N ASN A 284 15.12 -14.41 11.96
CA ASN A 284 15.84 -15.65 12.22
C ASN A 284 17.25 -15.55 11.63
#